data_AF-A0A229P1Q0-F1
#
_entry.id   AF-A0A229P1Q0-F1
#
_cell.length_a   1.000
_cell.length_b   1.000
_cell.length_c   1.000
_cell.angle_alpha   90.00
_cell.angle_beta   90.00
_cell.angle_gamma   90.00
#
_symmetry.space_group_name_H-M   'P 1'
#
loop_
_entity.id
_entity.type
_entity.pdbx_description
1 polymer ?
#
loop_
_entity_poly.entity_id
_entity_poly.type
_entity_poly.pdbx_seq_one_letter_code
_entity_poly.pdbx_strand_id
1 'polypeptide(L)'
;MIQPISLAQVQQPNPIIQTAKTAQATPSELTDSFASMLKNALDSASAQEQNVHKVNNQFLVGQADISQVMVVSQQAQLTLQLVTQVRNKAVEAYQEIMRMQI
;
A
#
# COMPACT_ATOMS: atom_id res chain seq x y z
N MET A 1 2.84 -40.64 63.60
CA MET A 1 2.31 -40.78 62.22
C MET A 1 1.98 -39.37 61.73
N ILE A 2 2.67 -38.90 60.70
CA ILE A 2 2.57 -37.55 60.12
C ILE A 2 2.47 -37.73 58.60
N GLN A 3 1.45 -37.13 57.99
CA GLN A 3 1.10 -37.26 56.57
C GLN A 3 2.14 -36.54 55.68
N PRO A 4 2.53 -37.09 54.52
CA PRO A 4 3.31 -36.32 53.55
C PRO A 4 2.41 -35.34 52.80
N ILE A 5 2.81 -34.07 52.88
CA ILE A 5 2.26 -32.93 52.13
C ILE A 5 2.41 -33.23 50.63
N SER A 6 1.31 -33.26 49.90
CA SER A 6 1.34 -33.33 48.43
C SER A 6 1.87 -32.01 47.87
N LEU A 7 3.07 -32.03 47.31
CA LEU A 7 3.59 -30.91 46.51
C LEU A 7 2.70 -30.77 45.27
N ALA A 8 1.92 -29.70 45.25
CA ALA A 8 1.20 -29.23 44.08
C ALA A 8 2.17 -29.16 42.89
N GLN A 9 1.84 -29.90 41.83
CA GLN A 9 2.54 -29.85 40.56
C GLN A 9 2.49 -28.41 40.05
N VAL A 10 3.63 -27.73 40.10
CA VAL A 10 3.84 -26.46 39.40
C VAL A 10 3.73 -26.78 37.91
N GLN A 11 2.59 -26.43 37.36
CA GLN A 11 2.28 -26.47 35.94
C GLN A 11 3.29 -25.58 35.22
N GLN A 12 4.04 -26.18 34.29
CA GLN A 12 5.07 -25.52 33.50
C GLN A 12 4.46 -24.31 32.77
N PRO A 13 5.08 -23.12 32.80
CA PRO A 13 4.64 -22.00 31.98
C PRO A 13 4.85 -22.36 30.51
N ASN A 14 3.72 -22.53 29.82
CA ASN A 14 3.65 -22.73 28.39
C ASN A 14 4.38 -21.55 27.70
N PRO A 15 5.39 -21.77 26.83
CA PRO A 15 5.96 -20.68 26.07
C PRO A 15 4.91 -20.21 25.06
N ILE A 16 4.25 -19.10 25.37
CA ILE A 16 3.47 -18.31 24.41
C ILE A 16 4.42 -17.66 23.40
N ILE A 17 5.16 -18.46 22.64
CA ILE A 17 5.72 -18.03 21.38
C ILE A 17 4.77 -18.53 20.30
N GLN A 18 3.59 -17.89 20.24
CA GLN A 18 2.94 -17.72 18.95
C GLN A 18 3.86 -16.78 18.16
N THR A 19 4.84 -17.38 17.48
CA THR A 19 5.36 -16.78 16.27
C THR A 19 4.14 -16.59 15.40
N ALA A 20 3.62 -15.36 15.33
CA ALA A 20 2.86 -14.94 14.19
C ALA A 20 3.75 -15.28 13.01
N LYS A 21 3.45 -16.40 12.35
CA LYS A 21 4.00 -16.75 11.06
C LYS A 21 3.54 -15.62 10.17
N THR A 22 4.33 -14.55 10.12
CA THR A 22 4.33 -13.61 9.02
C THR A 22 4.51 -14.51 7.83
N ALA A 23 3.40 -14.75 7.13
CA ALA A 23 3.45 -15.37 5.82
C ALA A 23 4.38 -14.47 5.03
N GLN A 24 5.63 -14.92 4.85
CA GLN A 24 6.58 -14.29 3.96
C GLN A 24 5.94 -14.42 2.60
N ALA A 25 5.24 -13.36 2.18
CA ALA A 25 4.67 -13.27 0.85
C ALA A 25 5.80 -13.59 -0.12
N THR A 26 5.58 -14.57 -0.98
CA THR A 26 6.60 -14.94 -1.95
C THR A 26 6.87 -13.74 -2.86
N PRO A 27 8.08 -13.61 -3.43
CA PRO A 27 8.39 -12.53 -4.37
C PRO A 27 7.37 -12.42 -5.50
N SER A 28 6.79 -13.55 -5.93
CA SER A 28 5.70 -13.59 -6.90
C SER A 28 4.42 -12.93 -6.38
N GLU A 29 3.96 -13.26 -5.17
CA GLU A 29 2.76 -12.63 -4.59
C GLU A 29 2.92 -11.13 -4.35
N LEU A 30 4.14 -10.69 -4.00
CA LEU A 30 4.48 -9.27 -3.87
C LEU A 30 4.50 -8.57 -5.24
N THR A 31 4.96 -9.26 -6.29
CA THR A 31 4.97 -8.74 -7.67
C THR A 31 3.55 -8.59 -8.22
N ASP A 32 2.67 -9.57 -8.02
CA ASP A 32 1.26 -9.49 -8.42
C ASP A 32 0.50 -8.39 -7.66
N SER A 33 0.77 -8.26 -6.36
CA SER A 33 0.20 -7.19 -5.53
C SER A 33 0.68 -5.80 -6.00
N PHE A 34 1.95 -5.68 -6.39
CA PHE A 34 2.49 -4.44 -6.95
C PHE A 34 1.89 -4.13 -8.33
N ALA A 35 1.85 -5.11 -9.24
CA ALA A 35 1.25 -4.92 -10.57
C ALA A 35 -0.20 -4.45 -10.46
N SER A 36 -0.95 -5.01 -9.50
CA SER A 36 -2.32 -4.59 -9.17
C SER A 36 -2.37 -3.16 -8.62
N MET A 37 -1.49 -2.79 -7.69
CA MET A 37 -1.37 -1.42 -7.16
C MET A 37 -1.02 -0.40 -8.26
N LEU A 38 -0.05 -0.71 -9.12
CA LEU A 38 0.35 0.14 -10.23
C LEU A 38 -0.80 0.31 -11.22
N LYS A 39 -1.53 -0.78 -11.52
CA LYS A 39 -2.71 -0.73 -12.38
C LYS A 39 -3.81 0.16 -11.80
N ASN A 40 -4.08 0.06 -10.49
CA ASN A 40 -5.05 0.91 -9.80
C ASN A 40 -4.61 2.38 -9.77
N ALA A 41 -3.32 2.65 -9.56
CA ALA A 41 -2.79 4.01 -9.57
C ALA A 41 -2.87 4.65 -10.97
N LEU A 42 -2.61 3.87 -12.03
CA LEU A 42 -2.76 4.31 -13.40
C LEU A 42 -4.23 4.57 -13.75
N ASP A 43 -5.14 3.69 -13.33
CA ASP A 43 -6.57 3.87 -13.51
C ASP A 43 -7.08 5.12 -12.78
N SER A 44 -6.61 5.35 -11.55
CA SER A 44 -6.90 6.56 -10.77
C SER A 44 -6.37 7.82 -11.43
N ALA A 45 -5.18 7.78 -12.05
CA ALA A 45 -4.63 8.90 -12.80
C ALA A 45 -5.49 9.20 -14.04
N SER A 46 -5.90 8.18 -14.80
CA SER A 46 -6.81 8.36 -15.94
C SER A 46 -8.17 8.91 -15.51
N ALA A 47 -8.73 8.45 -14.39
CA ALA A 47 -9.96 9.00 -13.82
C ALA A 47 -9.79 10.48 -13.40
N GLN A 48 -8.65 10.83 -12.82
CA GLN A 48 -8.32 12.21 -12.46
C GLN A 48 -8.20 13.11 -13.71
N GLU A 49 -7.57 12.63 -14.79
CA GLU A 49 -7.51 13.35 -16.07
C GLU A 49 -8.91 13.57 -16.65
N GLN A 50 -9.78 12.56 -16.61
CA GLN A 50 -11.17 12.72 -17.06
C GLN A 50 -11.93 13.75 -16.23
N ASN A 51 -11.66 13.83 -14.93
CA ASN A 51 -12.23 14.85 -14.05
C ASN A 51 -11.72 16.25 -14.42
N VAL A 52 -10.43 16.40 -14.73
CA VAL A 52 -9.85 17.66 -15.26
C VAL A 52 -10.59 18.09 -16.52
N HIS A 53 -10.82 17.19 -17.47
CA HIS A 53 -11.57 17.48 -18.69
C HIS A 53 -13.02 17.91 -18.41
N LYS A 54 -13.66 17.32 -17.39
CA LYS A 54 -15.04 17.65 -17.01
C LYS A 54 -15.11 19.05 -16.40
N VAL A 55 -14.20 19.38 -15.47
CA VAL A 55 -14.10 20.71 -14.85
C VAL A 55 -13.72 21.78 -15.87
N ASN A 56 -12.83 21.46 -16.82
CA ASN A 56 -12.48 22.35 -17.91
C ASN A 56 -13.67 22.62 -18.84
N ASN A 57 -14.48 21.61 -19.17
CA ASN A 57 -15.72 21.82 -19.91
C ASN A 57 -16.70 22.69 -19.12
N GLN A 58 -16.87 22.44 -17.82
CA GLN A 58 -17.73 23.28 -16.96
C GLN A 58 -17.25 24.74 -16.89
N PHE A 59 -15.95 24.98 -16.92
CA PHE A 59 -15.36 26.31 -17.04
C PHE A 59 -15.73 26.97 -18.37
N LEU A 60 -15.63 26.25 -19.49
CA LEU A 60 -15.99 26.77 -20.82
C LEU A 60 -17.49 27.09 -20.95
N VAL A 61 -18.37 26.39 -20.23
CA VAL A 61 -19.81 26.70 -20.17
C VAL A 61 -20.15 27.76 -19.11
N GLY A 62 -19.15 28.36 -18.46
CA GLY A 62 -19.33 29.43 -17.47
C GLY A 62 -19.80 28.98 -16.08
N GLN A 63 -19.73 27.68 -15.77
CA GLN A 63 -20.18 27.09 -14.49
C GLN A 63 -19.02 26.75 -13.53
N ALA A 64 -17.77 27.01 -13.88
CA ALA A 64 -16.63 26.82 -12.98
C ALA A 64 -15.71 28.05 -13.01
N ASP A 65 -15.08 28.34 -11.87
CA ASP A 65 -14.10 29.41 -11.71
C ASP A 65 -12.71 28.98 -12.19
N ILE A 66 -11.93 29.93 -12.73
CA ILE A 66 -10.56 29.67 -13.22
C ILE A 66 -9.64 29.09 -12.13
N SER A 67 -9.90 29.45 -10.87
CA SER A 67 -9.24 28.92 -9.69
C SER A 67 -9.42 27.41 -9.56
N GLN A 68 -10.58 26.87 -9.93
CA GLN A 68 -10.89 25.46 -9.81
C GLN A 68 -10.16 24.63 -10.88
N VAL A 69 -10.05 25.16 -12.11
CA VAL A 69 -9.23 24.55 -13.17
C VAL A 69 -7.74 24.52 -12.76
N MET A 70 -7.22 25.61 -12.19
CA MET A 70 -5.82 25.66 -11.71
C MET A 70 -5.57 24.65 -10.59
N VAL A 71 -6.45 24.56 -9.59
CA VAL A 71 -6.33 23.59 -8.48
C VAL A 71 -6.33 22.16 -9.01
N VAL A 72 -7.28 21.84 -9.89
CA VAL A 72 -7.39 20.50 -10.47
C VAL A 72 -6.16 20.16 -11.33
N SER A 73 -5.62 21.13 -12.07
CA SER A 73 -4.38 20.96 -12.83
C SER A 73 -3.15 20.75 -11.93
N GLN A 74 -3.03 21.50 -10.82
CA GLN A 74 -1.96 21.29 -9.83
C GLN A 74 -2.07 19.91 -9.19
N GLN A 75 -3.29 19.48 -8.85
CA GLN A 75 -3.53 18.18 -8.24
C GLN A 75 -3.17 17.03 -9.19
N ALA A 76 -3.50 17.15 -10.48
CA ALA A 76 -3.08 16.18 -11.50
C ALA A 76 -1.55 16.09 -11.59
N GLN A 77 -0.85 17.23 -11.59
CA GLN A 77 0.62 17.26 -11.65
C GLN A 77 1.26 16.59 -10.42
N LEU A 78 0.77 16.89 -9.21
CA LEU A 78 1.24 16.25 -7.97
C LEU A 78 0.97 14.73 -7.96
N THR A 79 -0.21 14.33 -8.46
CA THR A 79 -0.59 12.90 -8.56
C THR A 79 0.37 12.16 -9.49
N LEU A 80 0.70 12.73 -10.65
CA LEU A 80 1.64 12.13 -11.60
C LEU A 80 3.06 11.99 -11.01
N GLN A 81 3.50 13.00 -10.25
CA GLN A 81 4.78 12.94 -9.54
C GLN A 81 4.78 11.82 -8.48
N LEU A 82 3.69 11.70 -7.71
CA LEU A 82 3.52 10.64 -6.72
C LEU A 82 3.55 9.25 -7.37
N VAL A 83 2.83 9.06 -8.48
CA VAL A 83 2.82 7.80 -9.24
C VAL A 83 4.22 7.42 -9.70
N THR A 84 5.02 8.40 -10.16
CA THR A 84 6.41 8.17 -10.57
C THR A 84 7.29 7.74 -9.40
N GLN A 85 7.13 8.36 -8.22
CA GLN A 85 7.86 7.99 -7.02
C GLN A 85 7.49 6.59 -6.53
N VAL A 86 6.20 6.26 -6.52
CA VAL A 86 5.71 4.92 -6.15
C VAL A 86 6.25 3.87 -7.12
N ARG A 87 6.25 4.14 -8.43
CA ARG A 87 6.85 3.27 -9.44
C ARG A 87 8.32 3.02 -9.15
N ASN A 88 9.10 4.06 -8.89
CA ASN A 88 10.53 3.94 -8.62
C ASN A 88 10.78 3.12 -7.33
N LYS A 89 10.08 3.44 -6.24
CA LYS A 89 10.17 2.72 -4.95
C LYS A 89 9.82 1.24 -5.07
N ALA A 90 8.84 0.90 -5.89
CA ALA A 90 8.45 -0.47 -6.11
C ALA A 90 9.47 -1.26 -6.95
N VAL A 91 10.09 -0.63 -7.94
CA VAL A 91 11.20 -1.24 -8.70
C VAL A 91 12.39 -1.48 -7.79
N GLU A 92 12.73 -0.53 -6.90
CA GLU A 92 13.76 -0.71 -5.87
C GLU A 92 13.44 -1.89 -4.96
N ALA A 93 12.20 -1.98 -4.45
CA ALA A 93 11.77 -3.08 -3.59
C ALA A 93 11.82 -4.45 -4.30
N TYR A 94 11.45 -4.52 -5.58
CA TYR A 94 11.58 -5.75 -6.37
C TYR A 94 13.05 -6.18 -6.52
N GLN A 95 13.94 -5.23 -6.82
CA GLN A 95 15.38 -5.52 -6.92
C GLN A 95 15.98 -5.98 -5.59
N GLU A 96 15.56 -5.38 -4.47
CA GLU A 96 16.04 -5.75 -3.14
C GLU A 96 15.61 -7.16 -2.74
N ILE A 97 14.34 -7.54 -2.99
CA ILE A 97 13.85 -8.89 -2.72
C ILE A 97 14.60 -9.93 -3.55
N MET A 98 14.88 -9.65 -4.82
CA MET A 98 15.69 -10.55 -5.65
C MET A 98 17.12 -10.71 -5.12
N ARG A 99 17.71 -9.65 -4.56
CA ARG A 99 19.04 -9.68 -3.95
C ARG A 99 19.08 -10.45 -2.62
N MET A 100 17.99 -10.50 -1.87
CA MET A 100 17.91 -11.30 -0.63
C MET A 100 17.79 -12.81 -0.87
N GLN A 101 17.42 -13.25 -2.08
CA GLN A 101 17.14 -14.66 -2.38
C GLN A 101 18.27 -15.42 -3.10
N ILE A 102 19.30 -14.73 -3.57
CA ILE A 102 20.54 -15.36 -4.07
C ILE A 102 21.52 -15.61 -2.93
#